data_AF-A0A945CJ07-F1
#
_entry.id   AF-A0A945CJ07-F1
#
_cell.length_a   1.000
_cell.length_b   1.000
_cell.length_c   1.000
_cell.angle_alpha   90.00
_cell.angle_beta   90.00
_cell.angle_gamma   90.00
#
_symmetry.space_group_name_H-M   'P 1'
#
loop_
_entity.id
_entity.type
_entity.pdbx_description
1 polymer ?
#
loop_
_entity_poly.entity_id
_entity_poly.type
_entity_poly.pdbx_seq_one_letter_code
_entity_poly.pdbx_strand_id
1 'polypeptide(L)'
;MEEVRSLVVQAADGDIGAFEQLVRRFQSMACGYAYSLLGDFHLAEDAAQEAFIDAYRLLPNLRLPEAFPGWFRRVVFKHCDRIGRGRRVPWVPFDGVDEMADAGEGPAEEFERREMRRGVREAIGSLPERQRQVTALFYLGQHSQREIGDFLELPVTAVKKRLHDARKRMKERMLEMVGETLRENMPDELFSRKVIEELLNRPKPLEIEGHPVRRIWDEIRSAMAEFEVIEGEEIVDTRLYGAVQREMDVAGDAYHLGDDRILRTHLTHTMFQAIEGRKPPVRLLEAGRAFRPDREDERHVKVFHQIEGLCIEAGADAEALKGACLRVFEAVFGPVEMRLSERDFGFVDEGMDVAFQFEGEWVECGGCGMLKPEMLREAGFDADAVGGYAFGMGLDRMAMVAHRIDDIRDLWKAPYVPQG
;
A
#
# COMPACT_ATOMS: atom_id res chain seq x y z
N MET A 1 -19.30 -17.73 7.56
CA MET A 1 -18.28 -17.50 8.61
C MET A 1 -16.99 -18.22 8.29
N GLU A 2 -17.02 -19.50 7.89
CA GLU A 2 -15.83 -20.26 7.43
C GLU A 2 -15.07 -19.55 6.29
N GLU A 3 -15.78 -19.10 5.27
CA GLU A 3 -15.22 -18.43 4.09
C GLU A 3 -14.56 -17.09 4.43
N VAL A 4 -15.23 -16.23 5.21
CA VAL A 4 -14.67 -14.95 5.69
C VAL A 4 -13.42 -15.19 6.54
N ARG A 5 -13.45 -16.20 7.42
CA ARG A 5 -12.26 -16.58 8.21
C ARG A 5 -11.09 -16.95 7.31
N SER A 6 -11.32 -17.76 6.28
CA SER A 6 -10.26 -18.16 5.34
C SER A 6 -9.67 -16.95 4.61
N LEU A 7 -10.52 -16.06 4.11
CA LEU A 7 -10.07 -14.85 3.42
C LEU A 7 -9.30 -13.91 4.35
N VAL A 8 -9.71 -13.77 5.61
CA VAL A 8 -9.01 -12.97 6.63
C VAL A 8 -7.61 -13.51 6.90
N VAL A 9 -7.45 -14.83 7.00
CA VAL A 9 -6.14 -15.47 7.20
C VAL A 9 -5.23 -15.23 5.99
N GLN A 10 -5.73 -15.53 4.78
CA GLN A 10 -4.96 -15.34 3.55
C GLN A 10 -4.57 -13.86 3.34
N ALA A 11 -5.50 -12.93 3.56
CA ALA A 11 -5.22 -11.50 3.46
C ALA A 11 -4.21 -11.01 4.51
N ALA A 12 -4.25 -11.55 5.73
CA ALA A 12 -3.25 -11.25 6.77
C ALA A 12 -1.84 -11.73 6.38
N ASP A 13 -1.76 -12.86 5.68
CA ASP A 13 -0.52 -13.40 5.11
C ASP A 13 -0.07 -12.65 3.84
N GLY A 14 -0.87 -11.69 3.36
CA GLY A 14 -0.53 -10.78 2.27
C GLY A 14 -1.20 -11.08 0.93
N ASP A 15 -2.11 -12.06 0.86
CA ASP A 15 -2.87 -12.35 -0.36
C ASP A 15 -3.82 -11.18 -0.71
N ILE A 16 -3.44 -10.42 -1.73
CA ILE A 16 -4.20 -9.27 -2.23
C ILE A 16 -5.54 -9.71 -2.85
N GLY A 17 -5.60 -10.90 -3.48
CA GLY A 17 -6.84 -11.43 -4.05
C GLY A 17 -7.84 -11.83 -2.97
N ALA A 18 -7.37 -12.42 -1.87
CA ALA A 18 -8.20 -12.68 -0.68
C ALA A 18 -8.67 -11.37 -0.03
N PHE A 19 -7.79 -10.36 0.02
CA PHE A 19 -8.17 -9.04 0.51
C PHE A 19 -9.21 -8.35 -0.39
N GLU A 20 -9.05 -8.39 -1.71
CA GLU A 20 -10.02 -7.84 -2.65
C GLU A 20 -11.40 -8.49 -2.47
N GLN A 21 -11.44 -9.82 -2.26
CA GLN A 21 -12.68 -10.53 -1.94
C GLN A 21 -13.30 -10.06 -0.61
N LEU A 22 -12.49 -9.77 0.42
CA LEU A 22 -12.98 -9.13 1.65
C LEU A 22 -13.56 -7.73 1.37
N VAL A 23 -12.88 -6.92 0.55
CA VAL A 23 -13.38 -5.59 0.18
C VAL A 23 -14.74 -5.72 -0.52
N ARG A 24 -14.83 -6.55 -1.57
CA ARG A 24 -16.10 -6.82 -2.29
C ARG A 24 -17.21 -7.28 -1.35
N ARG A 25 -16.87 -8.14 -0.38
CA ARG A 25 -17.85 -8.71 0.55
C ARG A 25 -18.39 -7.68 1.55
N PHE A 26 -17.57 -6.72 1.97
CA PHE A 26 -17.89 -5.78 3.04
C PHE A 26 -18.07 -4.32 2.57
N GLN A 27 -17.84 -3.99 1.30
CA GLN A 27 -17.86 -2.60 0.81
C GLN A 27 -19.19 -1.90 1.07
N SER A 28 -20.30 -2.60 0.84
CA SER A 28 -21.65 -2.08 1.07
C SER A 28 -21.99 -1.94 2.55
N MET A 29 -21.48 -2.83 3.41
CA MET A 29 -21.61 -2.67 4.85
C MET A 29 -20.81 -1.48 5.36
N ALA A 30 -19.57 -1.32 4.89
CA ALA A 30 -18.70 -0.22 5.27
C ALA A 30 -19.30 1.13 4.85
N CYS A 31 -19.68 1.28 3.58
CA CYS A 31 -20.30 2.50 3.05
C CYS A 31 -21.64 2.79 3.74
N GLY A 32 -22.48 1.77 3.94
CA GLY A 32 -23.78 1.94 4.59
C GLY A 32 -23.65 2.35 6.06
N TYR A 33 -22.67 1.78 6.76
CA TYR A 33 -22.38 2.17 8.13
C TYR A 33 -21.80 3.58 8.19
N ALA A 34 -20.83 3.91 7.35
CA ALA A 34 -20.24 5.25 7.28
C ALA A 34 -21.29 6.32 6.93
N TYR A 35 -22.17 6.06 5.96
CA TYR A 35 -23.29 6.94 5.62
C TYR A 35 -24.24 7.15 6.80
N SER A 36 -24.51 6.10 7.59
CA SER A 36 -25.34 6.23 8.78
C SER A 36 -24.74 7.14 9.86
N LEU A 37 -23.44 7.41 9.80
CA LEU A 37 -22.73 8.30 10.71
C LEU A 37 -22.55 9.71 10.11
N LEU A 38 -22.24 9.80 8.82
CA LEU A 38 -21.83 11.04 8.15
C LEU A 38 -22.97 11.75 7.41
N GLY A 39 -23.98 11.00 6.95
CA GLY A 39 -25.13 11.52 6.18
C GLY A 39 -24.79 11.99 4.76
N ASP A 40 -23.58 11.71 4.27
CA ASP A 40 -23.06 12.08 2.96
C ASP A 40 -22.41 10.87 2.28
N PHE A 41 -22.75 10.60 1.02
CA PHE A 41 -22.28 9.40 0.30
C PHE A 41 -20.82 9.49 -0.11
N HIS A 42 -20.34 10.66 -0.53
CA HIS A 42 -18.93 10.83 -0.92
C HIS A 42 -18.03 10.64 0.29
N LEU A 43 -18.35 11.30 1.41
CA LEU A 43 -17.59 11.12 2.65
C LEU A 43 -17.67 9.70 3.20
N ALA A 44 -18.79 9.00 2.99
CA ALA A 44 -18.96 7.62 3.39
C ALA A 44 -18.10 6.66 2.56
N GLU A 45 -18.01 6.91 1.25
CA GLU A 45 -17.14 6.15 0.33
C GLU A 45 -15.67 6.36 0.72
N ASP A 46 -15.22 7.61 0.88
CA ASP A 46 -13.84 7.94 1.29
C ASP A 46 -13.48 7.29 2.63
N ALA A 47 -14.36 7.39 3.63
CA ALA A 47 -14.14 6.79 4.94
C ALA A 47 -14.05 5.26 4.87
N ALA A 48 -14.83 4.63 3.99
CA ALA A 48 -14.81 3.19 3.80
C ALA A 48 -13.53 2.74 3.08
N GLN A 49 -13.09 3.44 2.03
CA GLN A 49 -11.84 3.15 1.31
C GLN A 49 -10.64 3.20 2.27
N GLU A 50 -10.49 4.31 2.99
CA GLU A 50 -9.44 4.48 3.99
C GLU A 50 -9.49 3.42 5.09
N ALA A 51 -10.70 3.04 5.53
CA ALA A 51 -10.86 1.98 6.51
C ALA A 51 -10.42 0.61 5.98
N PHE A 52 -10.66 0.28 4.71
CA PHE A 52 -10.16 -0.95 4.12
C PHE A 52 -8.63 -0.96 4.02
N ILE A 53 -8.03 0.14 3.60
CA ILE A 53 -6.56 0.26 3.52
C ILE A 53 -5.92 0.08 4.90
N ASP A 54 -6.47 0.75 5.93
CA ASP A 54 -6.00 0.56 7.31
C ASP A 54 -6.31 -0.85 7.82
N ALA A 55 -7.43 -1.44 7.42
CA ALA A 55 -7.76 -2.81 7.79
C ALA A 55 -6.75 -3.81 7.22
N TYR A 56 -6.33 -3.68 5.96
CA TYR A 56 -5.29 -4.54 5.37
C TYR A 56 -3.99 -4.54 6.19
N ARG A 57 -3.55 -3.35 6.62
CA ARG A 57 -2.33 -3.19 7.43
C ARG A 57 -2.45 -3.79 8.82
N LEU A 58 -3.64 -3.71 9.41
CA LEU A 58 -3.88 -4.16 10.77
C LEU A 58 -4.36 -5.62 10.85
N LEU A 59 -4.76 -6.22 9.74
CA LEU A 59 -5.22 -7.60 9.62
C LEU A 59 -4.25 -8.62 10.25
N PRO A 60 -2.92 -8.55 10.06
CA PRO A 60 -1.96 -9.44 10.72
C PRO A 60 -2.02 -9.43 12.25
N ASN A 61 -2.50 -8.33 12.86
CA ASN A 61 -2.63 -8.19 14.30
C ASN A 61 -3.96 -8.73 14.84
N LEU A 62 -4.89 -9.13 13.96
CA LEU A 62 -6.20 -9.64 14.34
C LEU A 62 -6.10 -11.10 14.81
N ARG A 63 -5.99 -11.30 16.13
CA ARG A 63 -5.83 -12.63 16.75
C ARG A 63 -6.95 -13.63 16.46
N LEU A 64 -8.17 -13.13 16.26
CA LEU A 64 -9.36 -13.95 16.01
C LEU A 64 -9.97 -13.53 14.68
N PRO A 65 -9.71 -14.26 13.58
CA PRO A 65 -10.22 -13.92 12.25
C PRO A 65 -11.75 -13.76 12.19
N GLU A 66 -12.48 -14.54 12.98
CA GLU A 66 -13.95 -14.47 13.10
C GLU A 66 -14.45 -13.14 13.68
N ALA A 67 -13.61 -12.39 14.40
CA ALA A 67 -13.95 -11.08 14.92
C ALA A 67 -13.86 -9.96 13.86
N PHE A 68 -13.44 -10.29 12.63
CA PHE A 68 -13.25 -9.32 11.56
C PHE A 68 -14.44 -8.38 11.35
N PRO A 69 -15.71 -8.83 11.26
CA PRO A 69 -16.83 -7.90 11.00
C PRO A 69 -16.96 -6.78 12.07
N GLY A 70 -16.96 -7.15 13.35
CA GLY A 70 -17.07 -6.19 14.45
C GLY A 70 -15.79 -5.37 14.67
N TRP A 71 -14.62 -5.96 14.41
CA TRP A 71 -13.35 -5.24 14.40
C TRP A 71 -13.28 -4.21 13.26
N PHE A 72 -13.61 -4.60 12.04
CA PHE A 72 -13.59 -3.74 10.87
C PHE A 72 -14.59 -2.59 11.00
N ARG A 73 -15.78 -2.85 11.57
CA ARG A 73 -16.73 -1.78 11.95
C ARG A 73 -16.09 -0.69 12.82
N ARG A 74 -15.23 -1.06 13.78
CA ARG A 74 -14.52 -0.11 14.64
C ARG A 74 -13.48 0.71 13.86
N VAL A 75 -12.82 0.10 12.88
CA VAL A 75 -11.92 0.81 11.95
C VAL A 75 -12.72 1.84 11.16
N VAL A 76 -13.83 1.45 10.52
CA VAL A 76 -14.73 2.38 9.80
C VAL A 76 -15.20 3.54 10.70
N PHE A 77 -15.60 3.24 11.94
CA PHE A 77 -16.00 4.26 12.91
C PHE A 77 -14.88 5.27 13.18
N LYS A 78 -13.62 4.82 13.33
CA LYS A 78 -12.46 5.69 13.57
C LYS A 78 -12.27 6.71 12.43
N HIS A 79 -12.40 6.27 11.18
CA HIS A 79 -12.30 7.19 10.03
C HIS A 79 -13.48 8.16 9.97
N CYS A 80 -14.71 7.68 10.21
CA CYS A 80 -15.91 8.54 10.26
C CYS A 80 -15.81 9.60 11.38
N ASP A 81 -15.36 9.18 12.57
CA ASP A 81 -15.19 10.07 13.72
C ASP A 81 -14.08 11.10 13.49
N ARG A 82 -12.98 10.72 12.81
CA ARG A 82 -11.93 11.66 12.38
C ARG A 82 -12.49 12.73 11.44
N ILE A 83 -13.24 12.34 10.41
CA ILE A 83 -13.88 13.25 9.46
C ILE A 83 -14.89 14.15 10.18
N GLY A 84 -15.70 13.57 11.07
CA GLY A 84 -16.70 14.29 11.88
C GLY A 84 -16.08 15.31 12.84
N ARG A 85 -14.93 15.01 13.45
CA ARG A 85 -14.18 15.94 14.30
C ARG A 85 -13.52 17.07 13.50
N GLY A 86 -13.07 16.80 12.27
CA GLY A 86 -12.53 17.80 11.34
C GLY A 86 -13.55 18.85 10.87
N ARG A 87 -14.85 18.58 10.97
CA ARG A 87 -15.94 19.53 10.68
C ARG A 87 -16.14 20.62 11.74
N ARG A 88 -15.38 20.62 12.84
CA ARG A 88 -15.44 21.66 13.88
C ARG A 88 -14.62 22.91 13.46
N VAL A 89 -14.95 23.50 12.32
CA VAL A 89 -14.45 24.80 11.89
C VAL A 89 -15.64 25.79 11.86
N PRO A 90 -15.61 26.88 12.64
CA PRO A 90 -16.66 27.89 12.59
C PRO A 90 -16.43 28.91 11.45
N TRP A 91 -17.54 29.52 11.00
CA TRP A 91 -17.71 30.77 10.20
C TRP A 91 -17.70 30.65 8.65
N VAL A 92 -18.41 31.44 7.81
CA VAL A 92 -19.27 32.67 7.85
C VAL A 92 -20.29 32.54 6.67
N PRO A 93 -21.45 33.25 6.62
CA PRO A 93 -22.37 33.20 5.47
C PRO A 93 -21.73 33.69 4.17
N PHE A 94 -22.13 33.10 3.03
CA PHE A 94 -21.73 33.61 1.72
C PHE A 94 -22.94 33.79 0.81
N ASP A 95 -23.31 35.06 0.65
CA ASP A 95 -24.16 35.58 -0.41
C ASP A 95 -23.40 35.44 -1.75
N GLY A 96 -24.01 34.81 -2.74
CA GLY A 96 -23.42 34.67 -4.08
C GLY A 96 -23.81 33.37 -4.75
N VAL A 97 -25.10 33.23 -5.09
CA VAL A 97 -25.54 32.22 -6.05
C VAL A 97 -25.25 32.78 -7.43
N ASP A 98 -24.24 32.24 -8.11
CA ASP A 98 -24.17 32.33 -9.57
C ASP A 98 -24.64 30.99 -10.15
N GLU A 99 -25.69 31.10 -10.96
CA GLU A 99 -26.30 30.03 -11.72
C GLU A 99 -25.28 29.45 -12.71
N MET A 100 -25.05 28.14 -12.65
CA MET A 100 -24.58 27.39 -13.82
C MET A 100 -25.60 26.29 -14.11
N ALA A 101 -26.45 26.58 -15.10
CA ALA A 101 -27.28 25.60 -15.77
C ALA A 101 -26.38 24.67 -16.59
N ASP A 102 -26.48 23.37 -16.36
CA ASP A 102 -25.96 22.35 -17.27
C ASP A 102 -27.13 21.73 -18.05
N ALA A 103 -26.91 21.53 -19.34
CA ALA A 103 -27.93 21.16 -20.32
C ALA A 103 -28.13 19.63 -20.31
N GLY A 104 -29.04 19.17 -19.46
CA GLY A 104 -29.58 17.80 -19.43
C GLY A 104 -31.09 17.83 -19.15
N GLU A 105 -31.77 16.71 -19.43
CA GLU A 105 -33.23 16.48 -19.34
C GLU A 105 -33.99 17.40 -18.35
N GLY A 106 -34.87 18.28 -18.89
CA GLY A 106 -35.94 19.00 -18.18
C GLY A 106 -35.65 19.58 -16.77
N PRO A 107 -35.53 20.91 -16.59
CA PRO A 107 -35.26 21.55 -15.29
C PRO A 107 -36.24 21.20 -14.16
N ALA A 108 -37.48 20.84 -14.47
CA ALA A 108 -38.50 20.47 -13.49
C ALA A 108 -38.32 19.04 -12.95
N GLU A 109 -37.98 18.06 -13.80
CA GLU A 109 -37.83 16.66 -13.40
C GLU A 109 -36.54 16.43 -12.60
N GLU A 110 -35.45 17.09 -12.98
CA GLU A 110 -34.17 17.12 -12.24
C GLU A 110 -34.36 17.76 -10.85
N PHE A 111 -35.11 18.87 -10.78
CA PHE A 111 -35.43 19.55 -9.52
C PHE A 111 -36.32 18.69 -8.62
N GLU A 112 -37.37 18.08 -9.17
CA GLU A 112 -38.23 17.14 -8.45
C GLU A 112 -37.43 15.94 -7.91
N ARG A 113 -36.50 15.39 -8.71
CA ARG A 113 -35.60 14.30 -8.29
C ARG A 113 -34.65 14.72 -7.16
N ARG A 114 -34.10 15.95 -7.21
CA ARG A 114 -33.24 16.51 -6.16
C ARG A 114 -34.00 16.77 -4.87
N GLU A 115 -35.19 17.37 -4.94
CA GLU A 115 -36.09 17.58 -3.80
C GLU A 115 -36.51 16.24 -3.17
N MET A 116 -36.82 15.24 -4.00
CA MET A 116 -37.14 13.89 -3.54
C MET A 116 -35.97 13.20 -2.84
N ARG A 117 -34.75 13.25 -3.41
CA ARG A 117 -33.53 12.71 -2.79
C ARG A 117 -33.18 13.43 -1.48
N ARG A 118 -33.42 14.74 -1.39
CA ARG A 118 -33.28 15.52 -0.15
C ARG A 118 -34.23 15.02 0.92
N GLY A 119 -35.51 14.83 0.58
CA GLY A 119 -36.51 14.29 1.51
C GLY A 119 -36.15 12.89 2.05
N VAL A 120 -35.56 12.03 1.22
CA VAL A 120 -35.02 10.73 1.66
C VAL A 120 -33.87 10.88 2.66
N ARG A 121 -32.91 11.76 2.37
CA ARG A 121 -31.76 12.01 3.25
C ARG A 121 -32.21 12.58 4.61
N GLU A 122 -33.15 13.52 4.61
CA GLU A 122 -33.75 14.08 5.84
C GLU A 122 -34.51 13.02 6.65
N ALA A 123 -35.31 12.17 5.98
CA ALA A 123 -36.04 11.11 6.64
C ALA A 123 -35.09 10.11 7.34
N ILE A 124 -34.01 9.71 6.67
CA ILE A 124 -32.97 8.86 7.26
C ILE A 124 -32.26 9.58 8.41
N GLY A 125 -31.90 10.85 8.23
CA GLY A 125 -31.24 11.68 9.24
C GLY A 125 -32.06 11.86 10.52
N SER A 126 -33.40 11.94 10.39
CA SER A 126 -34.33 12.08 11.52
C SER A 126 -34.44 10.84 12.40
N LEU A 127 -33.98 9.67 11.92
CA LEU A 127 -33.99 8.45 12.71
C LEU A 127 -32.97 8.52 13.84
N PRO A 128 -33.29 7.96 15.03
CA PRO A 128 -32.28 7.67 16.04
C PRO A 128 -31.12 6.87 15.44
N GLU A 129 -29.88 7.18 15.83
CA GLU A 129 -28.66 6.59 15.26
C GLU A 129 -28.74 5.05 15.14
N ARG A 130 -29.21 4.38 16.19
CA ARG A 130 -29.37 2.92 16.24
C ARG A 130 -30.34 2.37 15.17
N GLN A 131 -31.36 3.14 14.80
CA GLN A 131 -32.34 2.79 13.76
C GLN A 131 -31.78 3.14 12.37
N ARG A 132 -31.10 4.28 12.27
CA ARG A 132 -30.43 4.74 11.05
C ARG A 132 -29.38 3.76 10.55
N GLN A 133 -28.52 3.25 11.44
CA GLN A 133 -27.51 2.23 11.14
C GLN A 133 -28.13 0.99 10.48
N VAL A 134 -29.16 0.43 11.10
CA VAL A 134 -29.80 -0.80 10.60
C VAL A 134 -30.57 -0.53 9.30
N THR A 135 -31.18 0.65 9.17
CA THR A 135 -31.90 1.05 7.95
C THR A 135 -30.93 1.22 6.78
N ALA A 136 -29.84 1.94 6.97
CA ALA A 136 -28.82 2.13 5.94
C ALA A 136 -28.24 0.79 5.48
N LEU A 137 -27.83 -0.08 6.42
CA LEU A 137 -27.28 -1.39 6.08
C LEU A 137 -28.29 -2.32 5.38
N PHE A 138 -29.56 -2.28 5.77
CA PHE A 138 -30.58 -3.13 5.14
C PHE A 138 -30.91 -2.69 3.71
N TYR A 139 -31.02 -1.39 3.47
CA TYR A 139 -31.46 -0.87 2.17
C TYR A 139 -30.32 -0.58 1.18
N LEU A 140 -29.12 -0.22 1.66
CA LEU A 140 -27.96 0.05 0.80
C LEU A 140 -27.46 -1.27 0.18
N GLY A 141 -27.14 -2.28 0.99
CA GLY A 141 -26.53 -3.54 0.51
C GLY A 141 -27.45 -4.77 0.45
N GLN A 142 -28.76 -4.61 0.68
CA GLN A 142 -29.72 -5.73 0.82
C GLN A 142 -29.28 -6.82 1.81
N HIS A 143 -28.53 -6.43 2.84
CA HIS A 143 -27.97 -7.37 3.79
C HIS A 143 -29.05 -8.07 4.60
N SER A 144 -28.85 -9.36 4.84
CA SER A 144 -29.72 -10.10 5.74
C SER A 144 -29.62 -9.54 7.16
N GLN A 145 -30.70 -9.68 7.92
CA GLN A 145 -30.73 -9.24 9.33
C GLN A 145 -29.68 -9.96 10.20
N ARG A 146 -29.24 -11.15 9.78
CA ARG A 146 -28.15 -11.88 10.43
C ARG A 146 -26.82 -11.20 10.19
N GLU A 147 -26.48 -10.94 8.93
CA GLU A 147 -25.25 -10.23 8.56
C GLU A 147 -25.13 -8.85 9.22
N ILE A 148 -26.24 -8.10 9.28
CA ILE A 148 -26.28 -6.82 9.99
C ILE A 148 -26.04 -7.01 11.49
N GLY A 149 -26.59 -8.08 12.08
CA GLY A 149 -26.38 -8.43 13.48
C GLY A 149 -24.92 -8.77 13.77
N ASP A 150 -24.30 -9.59 12.93
CA ASP A 150 -22.89 -9.99 13.06
C ASP A 150 -21.97 -8.77 12.94
N PHE A 151 -22.22 -7.90 11.96
CA PHE A 151 -21.43 -6.68 11.76
C PHE A 151 -21.57 -5.66 12.90
N LEU A 152 -22.80 -5.43 13.37
CA LEU A 152 -23.08 -4.48 14.46
C LEU A 152 -22.86 -5.06 15.87
N GLU A 153 -22.54 -6.35 15.98
CA GLU A 153 -22.44 -7.11 17.24
C GLU A 153 -23.75 -7.07 18.05
N LEU A 154 -24.86 -7.34 17.38
CA LEU A 154 -26.22 -7.29 17.94
C LEU A 154 -26.98 -8.60 17.70
N PRO A 155 -27.84 -9.02 18.65
CA PRO A 155 -28.81 -10.08 18.39
C PRO A 155 -29.73 -9.71 17.22
N VAL A 156 -30.04 -10.68 16.35
CA VAL A 156 -30.96 -10.50 15.20
C VAL A 156 -32.33 -9.95 15.64
N THR A 157 -32.78 -10.28 16.85
CA THR A 157 -34.02 -9.74 17.44
C THR A 157 -33.96 -8.23 17.64
N ALA A 158 -32.80 -7.68 18.03
CA ALA A 158 -32.59 -6.25 18.15
C ALA A 158 -32.58 -5.57 16.77
N VAL A 159 -31.95 -6.20 15.77
CA VAL A 159 -31.97 -5.74 14.36
C VAL A 159 -33.41 -5.67 13.83
N LYS A 160 -34.19 -6.75 14.01
CA LYS A 160 -35.62 -6.82 13.64
C LYS A 160 -36.43 -5.69 14.25
N LYS A 161 -36.28 -5.49 15.57
CA LYS A 161 -37.01 -4.43 16.30
C LYS A 161 -36.65 -3.04 15.76
N ARG A 162 -35.35 -2.77 15.56
CA ARG A 162 -34.88 -1.47 15.04
C ARG A 162 -35.39 -1.18 13.63
N LEU A 163 -35.41 -2.17 12.73
CA LEU A 163 -36.00 -2.03 11.39
C LEU A 163 -37.50 -1.77 11.45
N HIS A 164 -38.22 -2.51 12.29
CA HIS A 164 -39.65 -2.31 12.46
C HIS A 164 -39.94 -0.88 12.96
N ASP A 165 -39.20 -0.40 13.97
CA ASP A 165 -39.38 0.94 14.52
C ASP A 165 -39.01 2.03 13.51
N ALA A 166 -37.98 1.82 12.68
CA ALA A 166 -37.62 2.72 11.58
C ALA A 166 -38.73 2.79 10.53
N ARG A 167 -39.26 1.63 10.11
CA ARG A 167 -40.36 1.54 9.13
C ARG A 167 -41.63 2.21 9.65
N LYS A 168 -41.98 2.06 10.93
CA LYS A 168 -43.15 2.72 11.52
C LYS A 168 -43.06 4.25 11.46
N ARG A 169 -41.85 4.80 11.41
CA ARG A 169 -41.61 6.26 11.30
C ARG A 169 -41.64 6.76 9.86
N MET A 170 -41.66 5.87 8.87
CA MET A 170 -41.61 6.18 7.44
C MET A 170 -42.89 5.70 6.75
N LYS A 171 -43.43 6.47 5.80
CA LYS A 171 -44.55 6.03 4.96
C LYS A 171 -44.05 4.99 3.94
N GLU A 172 -44.92 4.11 3.44
CA GLU A 172 -44.54 3.05 2.47
C GLU A 172 -43.83 3.62 1.23
N ARG A 173 -44.39 4.65 0.58
CA ARG A 173 -43.74 5.36 -0.53
C ARG A 173 -42.34 5.90 -0.17
N MET A 174 -42.13 6.31 1.09
CA MET A 174 -40.82 6.77 1.54
C MET A 174 -39.83 5.61 1.70
N LEU A 175 -40.29 4.42 2.10
CA LEU A 175 -39.43 3.24 2.22
C LEU A 175 -38.94 2.76 0.86
N GLU A 176 -39.79 2.81 -0.16
CA GLU A 176 -39.40 2.50 -1.54
C GLU A 176 -38.32 3.48 -2.03
N MET A 177 -38.54 4.78 -1.86
CA MET A 177 -37.59 5.83 -2.24
C MET A 177 -36.27 5.78 -1.45
N VAL A 178 -36.32 5.46 -0.15
CA VAL A 178 -35.14 5.19 0.68
C VAL A 178 -34.35 4.03 0.10
N GLY A 179 -35.05 2.95 -0.27
CA GLY A 179 -34.45 1.79 -0.90
C GLY A 179 -33.79 2.12 -2.25
N GLU A 180 -34.45 2.88 -3.11
CA GLU A 180 -33.89 3.32 -4.40
C GLU A 180 -32.67 4.22 -4.23
N THR A 181 -32.79 5.29 -3.45
CA THR A 181 -31.70 6.26 -3.25
C THR A 181 -30.46 5.59 -2.67
N LEU A 182 -30.62 4.73 -1.66
CA LEU A 182 -29.48 4.03 -1.06
C LEU A 182 -28.83 3.02 -2.00
N ARG A 183 -29.61 2.36 -2.87
CA ARG A 183 -29.08 1.42 -3.87
C ARG A 183 -28.35 2.12 -5.01
N GLU A 184 -28.85 3.27 -5.47
CA GLU A 184 -28.19 4.07 -6.50
C GLU A 184 -26.82 4.60 -6.06
N ASN A 185 -26.62 4.78 -4.75
CA ASN A 185 -25.37 5.24 -4.17
C ASN A 185 -24.55 4.09 -3.54
N MET A 186 -24.80 2.86 -3.99
CA MET A 186 -23.95 1.73 -3.63
C MET A 186 -22.55 1.92 -4.19
N PRO A 187 -21.49 1.55 -3.44
CA PRO A 187 -20.16 1.45 -4.01
C PRO A 187 -20.22 0.54 -5.24
N ASP A 188 -19.74 1.07 -6.38
CA ASP A 188 -19.74 0.40 -7.67
C ASP A 188 -18.83 -0.85 -7.66
N GLU A 189 -18.86 -1.62 -8.76
CA GLU A 189 -18.01 -2.81 -8.91
C GLU A 189 -16.52 -2.47 -8.98
N LEU A 190 -16.18 -1.19 -9.22
CA LEU A 190 -14.82 -0.67 -9.28
C LEU A 190 -14.31 -0.29 -7.89
N PHE A 191 -15.16 -0.15 -6.86
CA PHE A 191 -14.76 0.24 -5.52
C PHE A 191 -13.65 -0.64 -4.97
N SER A 192 -13.77 -1.97 -5.07
CA SER A 192 -12.73 -2.88 -4.60
C SER A 192 -11.42 -2.65 -5.35
N ARG A 193 -11.50 -2.43 -6.67
CA ARG A 193 -10.34 -2.11 -7.51
C ARG A 193 -9.69 -0.79 -7.10
N LYS A 194 -10.47 0.28 -6.84
CA LYS A 194 -9.98 1.57 -6.34
C LYS A 194 -9.23 1.39 -5.01
N VAL A 195 -9.77 0.60 -4.09
CA VAL A 195 -9.12 0.29 -2.80
C VAL A 195 -7.80 -0.45 -3.00
N ILE A 196 -7.75 -1.45 -3.90
CA ILE A 196 -6.51 -2.17 -4.21
C ILE A 196 -5.50 -1.24 -4.90
N GLU A 197 -5.93 -0.46 -5.89
CA GLU A 197 -5.09 0.51 -6.59
C GLU A 197 -4.54 1.54 -5.60
N GLU A 198 -5.36 2.11 -4.73
CA GLU A 198 -4.93 3.09 -3.72
C GLU A 198 -4.01 2.47 -2.66
N LEU A 199 -4.27 1.22 -2.25
CA LEU A 199 -3.37 0.46 -1.38
C LEU A 199 -1.97 0.31 -2.01
N LEU A 200 -1.90 0.05 -3.32
CA LEU A 200 -0.65 -0.07 -4.08
C LEU A 200 -0.01 1.29 -4.41
N ASN A 201 -0.84 2.33 -4.58
CA ASN A 201 -0.47 3.68 -5.01
C ASN A 201 -0.31 4.71 -3.88
N ARG A 202 -0.44 4.32 -2.60
CA ARG A 202 -0.12 5.23 -1.47
C ARG A 202 1.27 5.84 -1.68
N PRO A 203 1.45 7.15 -1.43
CA PRO A 203 2.62 7.88 -1.89
C PRO A 203 3.88 7.19 -1.38
N LYS A 204 4.74 6.82 -2.33
CA LYS A 204 5.97 6.09 -2.04
C LYS A 204 6.88 7.06 -1.29
N PRO A 205 7.40 6.73 -0.11
CA PRO A 205 8.39 7.56 0.59
C PRO A 205 9.51 8.11 -0.31
N LEU A 206 9.91 7.35 -1.33
CA LEU A 206 10.88 7.75 -2.36
C LEU A 206 10.37 8.84 -3.34
N GLU A 207 9.06 8.94 -3.54
CA GLU A 207 8.41 9.92 -4.44
C GLU A 207 8.00 11.21 -3.72
N ILE A 208 7.99 11.23 -2.38
CA ILE A 208 7.62 12.40 -1.57
C ILE A 208 8.82 13.33 -1.42
N GLU A 209 8.72 14.54 -1.96
CA GLU A 209 9.74 15.57 -1.80
C GLU A 209 10.00 15.89 -0.32
N GLY A 210 11.28 15.91 0.06
CA GLY A 210 11.71 16.21 1.42
C GLY A 210 11.55 15.05 2.42
N HIS A 211 10.97 13.92 2.03
CA HIS A 211 10.93 12.73 2.87
C HIS A 211 12.34 12.17 3.12
N PRO A 212 12.67 11.65 4.33
CA PRO A 212 14.00 11.10 4.65
C PRO A 212 14.54 10.14 3.58
N VAL A 213 13.74 9.15 3.18
CA VAL A 213 14.09 8.18 2.14
C VAL A 213 14.45 8.88 0.82
N ARG A 214 13.66 9.87 0.40
CA ARG A 214 13.93 10.65 -0.81
C ARG A 214 15.21 11.48 -0.69
N ARG A 215 15.46 12.12 0.46
CA ARG A 215 16.70 12.88 0.67
C ARG A 215 17.94 11.99 0.53
N ILE A 216 17.93 10.83 1.18
CA ILE A 216 19.03 9.87 1.09
C ILE A 216 19.25 9.43 -0.37
N TRP A 217 18.16 9.15 -1.09
CA TRP A 217 18.25 8.81 -2.51
C TRP A 217 18.84 9.93 -3.36
N ASP A 218 18.43 11.18 -3.13
CA ASP A 218 18.92 12.32 -3.90
C ASP A 218 20.44 12.52 -3.72
N GLU A 219 20.95 12.35 -2.49
CA GLU A 219 22.40 12.42 -2.20
C GLU A 219 23.17 11.29 -2.91
N ILE A 220 22.70 10.04 -2.79
CA ILE A 220 23.37 8.88 -3.41
C ILE A 220 23.34 8.99 -4.94
N ARG A 221 22.19 9.34 -5.51
CA ARG A 221 22.03 9.53 -6.95
C ARG A 221 22.98 10.61 -7.48
N SER A 222 23.18 11.69 -6.73
CA SER A 222 24.13 12.74 -7.10
C SER A 222 25.59 12.26 -7.03
N ALA A 223 25.94 11.46 -6.03
CA ALA A 223 27.28 10.91 -5.86
C ALA A 223 27.63 9.82 -6.88
N MET A 224 26.62 9.14 -7.42
CA MET A 224 26.74 8.04 -8.39
C MET A 224 26.37 8.48 -9.81
N ALA A 225 26.70 9.73 -10.18
CA ALA A 225 26.32 10.32 -11.46
C ALA A 225 26.90 9.58 -12.69
N GLU A 226 27.90 8.71 -12.50
CA GLU A 226 28.44 7.84 -13.54
C GLU A 226 27.60 6.59 -13.81
N PHE A 227 26.56 6.33 -13.00
CA PHE A 227 25.61 5.25 -13.19
C PHE A 227 24.33 5.78 -13.85
N GLU A 228 23.82 5.06 -14.83
CA GLU A 228 22.50 5.31 -15.42
C GLU A 228 21.41 4.89 -14.44
N VAL A 229 20.56 5.85 -14.06
CA VAL A 229 19.38 5.54 -13.24
C VAL A 229 18.32 4.88 -14.11
N ILE A 230 17.90 3.69 -13.71
CA ILE A 230 16.81 2.93 -14.34
C ILE A 230 15.65 2.75 -13.35
N GLU A 231 14.48 2.42 -13.87
CA GLU A 231 13.29 2.13 -13.09
C GLU A 231 12.70 0.78 -13.53
N GLY A 232 12.37 -0.03 -12.53
CA GLY A 232 11.83 -1.37 -12.70
C GLY A 232 10.37 -1.49 -12.31
N GLU A 233 9.69 -2.45 -12.93
CA GLU A 233 8.36 -2.87 -12.50
C GLU A 233 8.42 -3.55 -11.12
N GLU A 234 7.40 -3.33 -10.30
CA GLU A 234 7.32 -3.97 -8.97
C GLU A 234 6.74 -5.39 -9.03
N ILE A 235 5.97 -5.68 -10.08
CA ILE A 235 5.44 -7.00 -10.40
C ILE A 235 6.31 -7.61 -11.47
N VAL A 236 6.88 -8.78 -11.18
CA VAL A 236 7.86 -9.43 -12.06
C VAL A 236 7.37 -10.81 -12.46
N ASP A 237 7.58 -11.16 -13.73
CA ASP A 237 7.31 -12.49 -14.28
C ASP A 237 8.55 -13.37 -14.07
N THR A 238 8.42 -14.38 -13.20
CA THR A 238 9.52 -15.26 -12.80
C THR A 238 10.05 -16.13 -13.94
N ARG A 239 9.32 -16.27 -15.06
CA ARG A 239 9.76 -17.06 -16.22
C ARG A 239 10.82 -16.37 -17.05
N LEU A 240 10.96 -15.05 -16.95
CA LEU A 240 11.82 -14.28 -17.84
C LEU A 240 13.32 -14.39 -17.51
N TYR A 241 13.74 -15.25 -16.58
CA TYR A 241 14.99 -15.03 -15.83
C TYR A 241 15.94 -16.21 -15.61
N GLY A 242 15.99 -17.14 -16.57
CA GLY A 242 17.19 -17.96 -16.83
C GLY A 242 17.86 -18.58 -15.58
N ALA A 243 19.15 -18.30 -15.36
CA ALA A 243 19.90 -18.78 -14.18
C ALA A 243 19.80 -17.91 -12.93
N VAL A 244 19.63 -16.59 -13.05
CA VAL A 244 19.56 -15.69 -11.89
C VAL A 244 18.39 -16.08 -10.98
N GLN A 245 17.23 -16.39 -11.56
CA GLN A 245 16.07 -16.88 -10.80
C GLN A 245 16.35 -18.22 -10.10
N ARG A 246 17.14 -19.11 -10.73
CA ARG A 246 17.50 -20.42 -10.17
C ARG A 246 18.48 -20.32 -9.00
N GLU A 247 19.41 -19.38 -9.07
CA GLU A 247 20.45 -19.19 -8.04
C GLU A 247 19.93 -18.40 -6.83
N MET A 248 18.92 -17.53 -7.00
CA MET A 248 18.47 -16.62 -5.94
C MET A 248 17.31 -17.13 -5.07
N ASP A 249 16.78 -18.34 -5.33
CA ASP A 249 15.60 -18.93 -4.65
C ASP A 249 14.46 -17.92 -4.36
N VAL A 250 14.24 -17.01 -5.32
CA VAL A 250 13.44 -15.78 -5.15
C VAL A 250 11.97 -16.09 -4.80
N ALA A 251 11.50 -17.29 -5.13
CA ALA A 251 10.10 -17.68 -4.98
C ALA A 251 9.72 -18.04 -3.53
N GLY A 252 10.66 -18.47 -2.68
CA GLY A 252 10.34 -18.90 -1.31
C GLY A 252 9.82 -17.77 -0.44
N ASP A 253 10.43 -16.59 -0.55
CA ASP A 253 10.21 -15.44 0.32
C ASP A 253 9.50 -14.27 -0.39
N ALA A 254 8.72 -14.54 -1.44
CA ALA A 254 8.00 -13.51 -2.21
C ALA A 254 6.49 -13.56 -2.01
N TYR A 255 5.82 -12.42 -2.26
CA TYR A 255 4.37 -12.41 -2.44
C TYR A 255 4.02 -12.93 -3.83
N HIS A 256 3.25 -14.02 -3.88
CA HIS A 256 2.80 -14.63 -5.13
C HIS A 256 1.49 -14.01 -5.61
N LEU A 257 1.46 -13.61 -6.88
CA LEU A 257 0.27 -13.03 -7.54
C LEU A 257 -0.41 -14.02 -8.50
N GLY A 258 0.15 -15.22 -8.67
CA GLY A 258 -0.31 -16.22 -9.64
C GLY A 258 0.25 -16.02 -11.06
N ASP A 259 0.07 -17.02 -11.92
CA ASP A 259 0.59 -17.04 -13.30
C ASP A 259 2.09 -16.75 -13.41
N ASP A 260 2.89 -17.36 -12.52
CA ASP A 260 4.35 -17.16 -12.43
C ASP A 260 4.77 -15.71 -12.13
N ARG A 261 3.87 -14.88 -11.55
CA ARG A 261 4.16 -13.50 -11.15
C ARG A 261 4.32 -13.34 -9.65
N ILE A 262 5.29 -12.51 -9.25
CA ILE A 262 5.55 -12.15 -7.85
C ILE A 262 5.70 -10.65 -7.68
N LEU A 263 5.51 -10.14 -6.46
CA LEU A 263 6.11 -8.85 -6.08
C LEU A 263 7.61 -9.04 -5.86
N ARG A 264 8.41 -8.15 -6.44
CA ARG A 264 9.87 -8.23 -6.36
C ARG A 264 10.39 -8.20 -4.92
N THR A 265 11.32 -9.09 -4.56
CA THR A 265 11.97 -9.14 -3.24
C THR A 265 13.31 -8.37 -3.19
N HIS A 266 13.81 -7.97 -4.37
CA HIS A 266 15.03 -7.22 -4.63
C HIS A 266 14.94 -6.57 -6.03
N LEU A 267 15.79 -5.60 -6.34
CA LEU A 267 15.80 -4.84 -7.59
C LEU A 267 16.57 -5.55 -8.73
N THR A 268 17.26 -6.64 -8.40
CA THR A 268 18.18 -7.34 -9.33
C THR A 268 17.49 -7.84 -10.59
N HIS A 269 16.20 -8.16 -10.52
CA HIS A 269 15.38 -8.52 -11.67
C HIS A 269 15.40 -7.43 -12.77
N THR A 270 15.36 -6.15 -12.37
CA THR A 270 15.39 -5.02 -13.30
C THR A 270 16.78 -4.80 -13.84
N MET A 271 17.81 -4.98 -13.01
CA MET A 271 19.22 -4.91 -13.45
C MET A 271 19.50 -5.89 -14.60
N PHE A 272 19.13 -7.16 -14.44
CA PHE A 272 19.38 -8.18 -15.46
C PHE A 272 18.51 -8.04 -16.71
N GLN A 273 17.29 -7.50 -16.60
CA GLN A 273 16.52 -7.08 -17.79
C GLN A 273 17.21 -5.93 -18.53
N ALA A 274 17.66 -4.93 -17.79
CA ALA A 274 18.23 -3.73 -18.38
C ALA A 274 19.55 -3.99 -19.11
N ILE A 275 20.33 -5.00 -18.72
CA ILE A 275 21.58 -5.34 -19.42
C ILE A 275 21.39 -6.13 -20.72
N GLU A 276 20.20 -6.67 -20.99
CA GLU A 276 19.96 -7.52 -22.17
C GLU A 276 20.29 -6.76 -23.48
N GLY A 277 21.16 -7.36 -24.30
CA GLY A 277 21.58 -6.77 -25.57
C GLY A 277 22.50 -5.55 -25.47
N ARG A 278 22.89 -5.11 -24.26
CA ARG A 278 23.85 -4.02 -24.06
C ARG A 278 25.28 -4.50 -24.28
N LYS A 279 26.19 -3.55 -24.49
CA LYS A 279 27.65 -3.79 -24.59
C LYS A 279 28.37 -3.01 -23.48
N PRO A 280 29.52 -3.48 -22.98
CA PRO A 280 30.31 -2.74 -21.99
C PRO A 280 30.77 -1.36 -22.51
N PRO A 281 30.93 -0.35 -21.62
CA PRO A 281 30.66 -0.41 -20.18
C PRO A 281 29.17 -0.29 -19.87
N VAL A 282 28.71 -1.01 -18.84
CA VAL A 282 27.36 -0.90 -18.29
C VAL A 282 27.46 -0.53 -16.82
N ARG A 283 26.77 0.54 -16.40
CA ARG A 283 26.69 1.02 -15.02
C ARG A 283 25.26 1.44 -14.75
N LEU A 284 24.54 0.66 -13.95
CA LEU A 284 23.11 0.84 -13.69
C LEU A 284 22.87 1.06 -12.20
N LEU A 285 21.95 1.96 -11.88
CA LEU A 285 21.51 2.25 -10.52
C LEU A 285 19.99 2.29 -10.48
N GLU A 286 19.38 1.68 -9.47
CA GLU A 286 17.94 1.75 -9.24
C GLU A 286 17.70 1.99 -7.76
N ALA A 287 16.72 2.82 -7.44
CA ALA A 287 16.10 2.85 -6.14
C ALA A 287 14.61 2.54 -6.29
N GLY A 288 14.09 1.64 -5.46
CA GLY A 288 12.73 1.17 -5.62
C GLY A 288 12.25 0.31 -4.46
N ARG A 289 10.95 0.03 -4.45
CA ARG A 289 10.33 -0.81 -3.43
C ARG A 289 10.66 -2.29 -3.64
N ALA A 290 11.05 -2.96 -2.58
CA ALA A 290 11.11 -4.41 -2.47
C ALA A 290 10.06 -4.88 -1.46
N PHE A 291 9.56 -6.09 -1.65
CA PHE A 291 8.44 -6.66 -0.91
C PHE A 291 8.86 -8.00 -0.33
N ARG A 292 8.72 -8.18 0.99
CA ARG A 292 9.01 -9.45 1.67
C ARG A 292 7.93 -9.74 2.71
N PRO A 293 7.48 -11.00 2.87
CA PRO A 293 6.50 -11.41 3.87
C PRO A 293 7.09 -11.45 5.29
N ASP A 294 7.96 -10.49 5.61
CA ASP A 294 8.59 -10.38 6.90
C ASP A 294 7.56 -9.97 7.97
N ARG A 295 7.81 -10.43 9.20
CA ARG A 295 7.04 -9.98 10.35
C ARG A 295 7.41 -8.53 10.65
N GLU A 296 6.41 -7.64 10.68
CA GLU A 296 6.65 -6.23 10.96
C GLU A 296 7.05 -5.99 12.42
N ASP A 297 8.10 -5.20 12.61
CA ASP A 297 8.61 -4.70 13.89
C ASP A 297 9.24 -3.31 13.70
N GLU A 298 10.00 -2.82 14.68
CA GLU A 298 10.69 -1.51 14.58
C GLU A 298 11.79 -1.45 13.50
N ARG A 299 12.22 -2.59 12.95
CA ARG A 299 13.30 -2.71 11.94
C ARG A 299 12.83 -3.31 10.62
N HIS A 300 11.71 -4.03 10.59
CA HIS A 300 11.20 -4.73 9.43
C HIS A 300 9.79 -4.26 9.06
N VAL A 301 9.57 -4.05 7.76
CA VAL A 301 8.26 -3.78 7.15
C VAL A 301 8.13 -4.62 5.89
N LYS A 302 6.88 -4.96 5.53
CA LYS A 302 6.59 -5.80 4.37
C LYS A 302 6.96 -5.16 3.02
N VAL A 303 7.08 -3.83 3.02
CA VAL A 303 7.48 -3.02 1.88
C VAL A 303 8.52 -2.03 2.36
N PHE A 304 9.70 -2.04 1.71
CA PHE A 304 10.82 -1.16 2.04
C PHE A 304 11.51 -0.74 0.73
N HIS A 305 12.38 0.28 0.78
CA HIS A 305 13.15 0.70 -0.38
C HIS A 305 14.56 0.15 -0.31
N GLN A 306 15.03 -0.31 -1.46
CA GLN A 306 16.43 -0.63 -1.68
C GLN A 306 17.01 0.34 -2.69
N ILE A 307 18.33 0.43 -2.66
CA ILE A 307 19.14 0.86 -3.78
C ILE A 307 19.93 -0.34 -4.27
N GLU A 308 19.96 -0.57 -5.58
CA GLU A 308 20.86 -1.54 -6.19
C GLU A 308 21.68 -0.87 -7.27
N GLY A 309 22.92 -1.34 -7.42
CA GLY A 309 23.79 -0.97 -8.51
C GLY A 309 24.46 -2.18 -9.14
N LEU A 310 24.66 -2.10 -10.45
CA LEU A 310 25.34 -3.12 -11.25
C LEU A 310 26.36 -2.46 -12.18
N CYS A 311 27.57 -3.02 -12.24
CA CYS A 311 28.62 -2.58 -13.15
C CYS A 311 29.22 -3.77 -13.92
N ILE A 312 29.38 -3.62 -15.24
CA ILE A 312 30.06 -4.59 -16.10
C ILE A 312 31.01 -3.83 -17.04
N GLU A 313 32.33 -3.98 -16.82
CA GLU A 313 33.39 -3.37 -17.62
C GLU A 313 34.76 -4.04 -17.38
N ALA A 314 35.76 -3.73 -18.21
CA ALA A 314 37.11 -4.34 -18.13
C ALA A 314 37.85 -4.09 -16.81
N GLY A 315 37.44 -3.07 -16.02
CA GLY A 315 38.02 -2.74 -14.72
C GLY A 315 37.08 -2.97 -13.54
N ALA A 316 35.98 -3.70 -13.72
CA ALA A 316 35.06 -4.04 -12.63
C ALA A 316 35.64 -5.18 -11.77
N ASP A 317 36.50 -4.83 -10.82
CA ASP A 317 37.12 -5.73 -9.85
C ASP A 317 36.63 -5.46 -8.40
N ALA A 318 37.17 -6.21 -7.44
CA ALA A 318 36.79 -6.09 -6.02
C ALA A 318 37.17 -4.72 -5.41
N GLU A 319 38.18 -4.02 -5.94
CA GLU A 319 38.54 -2.66 -5.49
C GLU A 319 37.50 -1.66 -6.00
N ALA A 320 37.09 -1.79 -7.26
CA ALA A 320 36.01 -0.98 -7.84
C ALA A 320 34.68 -1.19 -7.09
N LEU A 321 34.34 -2.44 -6.74
CA LEU A 321 33.15 -2.77 -5.94
C LEU A 321 33.20 -2.10 -4.57
N LYS A 322 34.32 -2.23 -3.84
CA LYS A 322 34.52 -1.58 -2.53
C LYS A 322 34.37 -0.07 -2.63
N GLY A 323 34.97 0.53 -3.65
CA GLY A 323 34.86 1.96 -3.91
C GLY A 323 33.43 2.40 -4.18
N ALA A 324 32.64 1.62 -4.94
CA ALA A 324 31.24 1.93 -5.21
C ALA A 324 30.39 1.84 -3.92
N CYS A 325 30.55 0.79 -3.13
CA CYS A 325 29.87 0.66 -1.83
C CYS A 325 30.22 1.82 -0.88
N LEU A 326 31.50 2.17 -0.79
CA LEU A 326 31.94 3.28 0.07
C LEU A 326 31.36 4.62 -0.39
N ARG A 327 31.32 4.89 -1.71
CA ARG A 327 30.70 6.11 -2.27
C ARG A 327 29.23 6.25 -1.86
N VAL A 328 28.46 5.16 -1.82
CA VAL A 328 27.07 5.18 -1.36
C VAL A 328 26.96 5.65 0.10
N PHE A 329 27.78 5.11 0.99
CA PHE A 329 27.75 5.53 2.40
C PHE A 329 28.28 6.94 2.60
N GLU A 330 29.38 7.30 1.94
CA GLU A 330 30.01 8.61 2.09
C GLU A 330 29.15 9.75 1.55
N ALA A 331 28.30 9.48 0.54
CA ALA A 331 27.31 10.43 0.05
C ALA A 331 26.33 10.87 1.14
N VAL A 332 26.02 9.98 2.09
CA VAL A 332 25.00 10.21 3.12
C VAL A 332 25.62 10.63 4.45
N PHE A 333 26.70 9.97 4.85
CA PHE A 333 27.26 10.06 6.21
C PHE A 333 28.60 10.80 6.27
N GLY A 334 29.14 11.23 5.12
CA GLY A 334 30.52 11.70 5.01
C GLY A 334 31.51 10.54 5.19
N PRO A 335 32.80 10.82 5.47
CA PRO A 335 33.81 9.77 5.60
C PRO A 335 33.43 8.71 6.65
N VAL A 336 33.35 7.45 6.25
CA VAL A 336 32.99 6.31 7.12
C VAL A 336 33.96 5.14 6.98
N GLU A 337 34.04 4.31 8.03
CA GLU A 337 34.70 3.00 7.92
C GLU A 337 33.70 1.96 7.41
N MET A 338 34.12 1.13 6.46
CA MET A 338 33.33 0.03 5.90
C MET A 338 33.92 -1.32 6.30
N ARG A 339 33.04 -2.28 6.63
CA ARG A 339 33.38 -3.67 6.90
C ARG A 339 32.61 -4.58 5.95
N LEU A 340 33.31 -5.60 5.47
CA LEU A 340 32.75 -6.68 4.66
C LEU A 340 32.80 -7.99 5.44
N SER A 341 31.77 -8.81 5.32
CA SER A 341 31.69 -10.13 5.97
C SER A 341 31.13 -11.13 4.98
N GLU A 342 31.79 -12.27 4.80
CA GLU A 342 31.41 -13.28 3.79
C GLU A 342 29.96 -13.75 3.96
N ARG A 343 29.22 -13.80 2.85
CA ARG A 343 27.85 -14.32 2.77
C ARG A 343 27.55 -14.85 1.37
N ASP A 344 26.87 -15.98 1.28
CA ASP A 344 26.44 -16.53 0.00
C ASP A 344 25.14 -15.87 -0.48
N PHE A 345 25.12 -15.39 -1.73
CA PHE A 345 23.96 -14.82 -2.40
C PHE A 345 23.62 -15.55 -3.72
N GLY A 346 24.26 -16.68 -4.03
CA GLY A 346 23.94 -17.51 -5.20
C GLY A 346 24.47 -17.00 -6.54
N PHE A 347 24.24 -15.74 -6.92
CA PHE A 347 24.62 -15.20 -8.25
C PHE A 347 25.99 -14.48 -8.29
N VAL A 348 26.72 -14.48 -7.17
CA VAL A 348 28.05 -13.89 -7.00
C VAL A 348 29.03 -14.93 -6.42
N ASP A 349 30.32 -14.84 -6.78
CA ASP A 349 31.37 -15.72 -6.24
C ASP A 349 32.00 -15.17 -4.95
N GLU A 350 32.02 -13.85 -4.79
CA GLU A 350 32.56 -13.14 -3.61
C GLU A 350 31.46 -12.35 -2.90
N GLY A 351 30.39 -13.04 -2.51
CA GLY A 351 29.29 -12.43 -1.78
C GLY A 351 29.70 -11.95 -0.38
N MET A 352 29.34 -10.72 -0.05
CA MET A 352 29.68 -10.07 1.20
C MET A 352 28.51 -9.25 1.74
N ASP A 353 28.19 -9.38 3.02
CA ASP A 353 27.43 -8.36 3.75
C ASP A 353 28.30 -7.12 3.93
N VAL A 354 27.67 -5.95 3.80
CA VAL A 354 28.31 -4.64 3.90
C VAL A 354 27.77 -3.91 5.11
N ALA A 355 28.68 -3.47 5.98
CA ALA A 355 28.36 -2.62 7.11
C ALA A 355 29.23 -1.36 7.11
N PHE A 356 28.72 -0.28 7.69
CA PHE A 356 29.49 0.96 7.92
C PHE A 356 29.44 1.36 9.39
N GLN A 357 30.46 2.07 9.86
CA GLN A 357 30.47 2.63 11.21
C GLN A 357 29.96 4.07 11.18
N PHE A 358 28.96 4.37 12.01
CA PHE A 358 28.43 5.72 12.20
C PHE A 358 28.16 5.98 13.68
N GLU A 359 28.61 7.14 14.19
CA GLU A 359 28.51 7.53 15.61
C GLU A 359 28.98 6.44 16.62
N GLY A 360 29.94 5.60 16.22
CA GLY A 360 30.50 4.53 17.05
C GLY A 360 29.77 3.18 16.98
N GLU A 361 28.70 3.07 16.19
CA GLU A 361 27.94 1.83 15.98
C GLU A 361 28.15 1.26 14.57
N TRP A 362 28.18 -0.07 14.46
CA TRP A 362 28.21 -0.76 13.17
C TRP A 362 26.79 -1.00 12.67
N VAL A 363 26.51 -0.51 11.46
CA VAL A 363 25.23 -0.66 10.78
C VAL A 363 25.39 -1.56 9.57
N GLU A 364 24.83 -2.77 9.64
CA GLU A 364 24.66 -3.63 8.46
C GLU A 364 23.63 -3.01 7.53
N CYS A 365 23.96 -2.90 6.24
CA CYS A 365 23.18 -2.12 5.30
C CYS A 365 22.87 -2.84 3.98
N GLY A 366 23.24 -4.13 3.85
CA GLY A 366 22.93 -4.94 2.67
C GLY A 366 24.11 -5.79 2.23
N GLY A 367 24.15 -6.16 0.95
CA GLY A 367 25.16 -7.06 0.39
C GLY A 367 25.77 -6.56 -0.91
N CYS A 368 26.93 -7.09 -1.26
CA CYS A 368 27.59 -6.88 -2.54
C CYS A 368 28.36 -8.12 -2.97
N GLY A 369 28.74 -8.19 -4.25
CA GLY A 369 29.65 -9.23 -4.71
C GLY A 369 30.03 -9.12 -6.17
N MET A 370 31.07 -9.88 -6.53
CA MET A 370 31.51 -10.06 -7.90
C MET A 370 30.58 -11.03 -8.64
N LEU A 371 30.07 -10.65 -9.80
CA LEU A 371 29.22 -11.52 -10.62
C LEU A 371 29.99 -12.76 -11.05
N LYS A 372 29.34 -13.93 -10.99
CA LYS A 372 29.93 -15.18 -11.50
C LYS A 372 30.19 -15.06 -13.01
N PRO A 373 31.30 -15.62 -13.54
CA PRO A 373 31.57 -15.64 -14.98
C PRO A 373 30.43 -16.24 -15.81
N GLU A 374 29.68 -17.20 -15.26
CA GLU A 374 28.53 -17.83 -15.91
C GLU A 374 27.39 -16.83 -16.11
N MET A 375 27.14 -15.94 -15.15
CA MET A 375 26.11 -14.90 -15.26
C MET A 375 26.48 -13.89 -16.35
N LEU A 376 27.76 -13.51 -16.47
CA LEU A 376 28.23 -12.63 -17.53
C LEU A 376 28.03 -13.26 -18.92
N ARG A 377 28.38 -14.54 -19.08
CA ARG A 377 28.21 -15.27 -20.35
C ARG A 377 26.74 -15.43 -20.72
N GLU A 378 25.88 -15.75 -19.77
CA GLU A 378 24.42 -15.85 -20.01
C GLU A 378 23.82 -14.50 -20.43
N ALA A 379 24.29 -13.40 -19.87
CA ALA A 379 23.89 -12.05 -20.28
C ALA A 379 24.55 -11.57 -21.60
N GLY A 380 25.35 -12.41 -22.25
CA GLY A 380 25.96 -12.13 -23.56
C GLY A 380 27.28 -11.36 -23.51
N PHE A 381 27.92 -11.27 -22.34
CA PHE A 381 29.22 -10.63 -22.17
C PHE A 381 30.38 -11.63 -22.27
N ASP A 382 31.52 -11.16 -22.75
CA ASP A 382 32.77 -11.92 -22.77
C ASP A 382 33.43 -11.85 -21.38
N ALA A 383 33.24 -12.89 -20.58
CA ALA A 383 33.76 -12.97 -19.21
C ALA A 383 35.31 -13.02 -19.12
N ASP A 384 36.03 -13.21 -20.23
CA ASP A 384 37.49 -13.10 -20.27
C ASP A 384 37.94 -11.64 -20.50
N ALA A 385 37.05 -10.79 -21.03
CA ALA A 385 37.35 -9.40 -21.37
C ALA A 385 36.78 -8.38 -20.38
N VAL A 386 35.74 -8.74 -19.60
CA VAL A 386 35.12 -7.88 -18.60
C VAL A 386 34.92 -8.57 -17.27
N GLY A 387 35.03 -7.80 -16.19
CA GLY A 387 34.49 -8.17 -14.89
C GLY A 387 33.09 -7.60 -14.68
N GLY A 388 32.48 -7.94 -13.56
CA GLY A 388 31.24 -7.29 -13.13
C GLY A 388 30.98 -7.45 -11.64
N TYR A 389 30.31 -6.47 -11.06
CA TYR A 389 29.90 -6.50 -9.67
C TYR A 389 28.47 -5.98 -9.51
N ALA A 390 27.83 -6.37 -8.41
CA ALA A 390 26.55 -5.82 -7.98
C ALA A 390 26.57 -5.51 -6.48
N PHE A 391 25.78 -4.53 -6.06
CA PHE A 391 25.51 -4.24 -4.66
C PHE A 391 24.03 -3.92 -4.47
N GLY A 392 23.51 -4.23 -3.29
CA GLY A 392 22.14 -3.92 -2.88
C GLY A 392 22.08 -3.52 -1.43
N MET A 393 21.54 -2.33 -1.16
CA MET A 393 21.55 -1.73 0.17
C MET A 393 20.17 -1.22 0.58
N GLY A 394 19.87 -1.26 1.88
CA GLY A 394 18.61 -0.79 2.45
C GLY A 394 18.57 0.74 2.53
N LEU A 395 17.73 1.37 1.72
CA LEU A 395 17.59 2.83 1.70
C LEU A 395 16.86 3.34 2.94
N ASP A 396 15.81 2.64 3.37
CA ASP A 396 15.07 2.93 4.61
C ASP A 396 16.01 2.87 5.83
N ARG A 397 16.93 1.88 5.87
CA ARG A 397 17.93 1.73 6.94
C ARG A 397 18.82 2.97 7.03
N MET A 398 19.34 3.43 5.89
CA MET A 398 20.18 4.63 5.83
C MET A 398 19.40 5.88 6.28
N ALA A 399 18.14 6.02 5.84
CA ALA A 399 17.28 7.12 6.25
C ALA A 399 17.01 7.11 7.76
N MET A 400 16.76 5.93 8.35
CA MET A 400 16.57 5.81 9.80
C MET A 400 17.81 6.25 10.58
N VAL A 401 19.00 5.80 10.17
CA VAL A 401 20.25 6.13 10.85
C VAL A 401 20.57 7.63 10.70
N ALA A 402 20.50 8.16 9.48
CA ALA A 402 20.82 9.56 9.20
C ALA A 402 19.88 10.54 9.92
N HIS A 403 18.61 10.16 10.10
CA HIS A 403 17.58 11.01 10.70
C HIS A 403 17.17 10.59 12.12
N ARG A 404 17.87 9.63 12.74
CA ARG A 404 17.60 9.12 14.10
C ARG A 404 16.14 8.69 14.31
N ILE A 405 15.62 7.90 13.36
CA ILE A 405 14.28 7.33 13.41
C ILE A 405 14.38 5.92 13.99
N ASP A 406 13.76 5.71 15.15
CA ASP A 406 13.85 4.45 15.90
C ASP A 406 12.97 3.33 15.33
N ASP A 407 11.89 3.70 14.63
CA ASP A 407 10.87 2.77 14.11
C ASP A 407 10.68 2.97 12.61
N ILE A 408 11.03 1.95 11.81
CA ILE A 408 10.93 2.00 10.34
C ILE A 408 9.53 2.34 9.85
N ARG A 409 8.49 1.97 10.62
CA ARG A 409 7.08 2.21 10.27
C ARG A 409 6.75 3.70 10.27
N ASP A 410 7.53 4.54 10.94
CA ASP A 410 7.36 6.00 10.93
C ASP A 410 7.66 6.62 9.56
N LEU A 411 8.50 5.97 8.74
CA LEU A 411 8.75 6.38 7.35
C LEU A 411 7.51 6.21 6.44
N TRP A 412 6.50 5.48 6.89
CA TRP A 412 5.32 5.11 6.11
C TRP A 412 4.02 5.76 6.60
N LYS A 413 4.10 6.62 7.63
CA LYS A 413 2.94 7.34 8.20
C LYS A 413 2.64 8.61 7.40
N ALA A 414 1.39 8.76 6.99
CA ALA A 414 0.89 9.97 6.33
C ALA A 414 0.04 10.85 7.29
N PRO A 415 0.15 12.18 7.24
CA PRO A 415 1.23 12.93 6.59
C PRO A 415 2.53 12.76 7.36
N TYR A 416 3.65 12.56 6.64
CA TYR A 416 4.97 12.65 7.26
C TYR A 416 5.17 14.10 7.71
N VAL A 417 5.17 14.32 9.02
CA VAL A 417 5.54 15.61 9.61
C VAL A 417 7.00 15.46 10.02
N PRO A 418 7.95 16.18 9.37
CA PRO A 418 9.34 16.16 9.79
C PRO A 418 9.39 16.47 11.29
N GLN A 419 9.95 15.56 12.10
CA GLN A 419 10.28 15.91 13.48
C GLN A 419 11.50 16.81 13.40
N GLY A 420 11.32 18.07 13.82
CA GLY A 420 12.31 19.13 13.72
C GLY A 420 13.47 18.99 14.69
#